data_AF-A0A7X6YVE1-F1
#
_entry.id   AF-A0A7X6YVE1-F1
#
_cell.length_a   1.000
_cell.length_b   1.000
_cell.length_c   1.000
_cell.angle_alpha   90.00
_cell.angle_beta   90.00
_cell.angle_gamma   90.00
#
_symmetry.space_group_name_H-M   'P 1'
#
loop_
_entity.id
_entity.type
_entity.pdbx_description
1 polymer ?
#
loop_
_entity_poly.entity_id
_entity_poly.type
_entity_poly.pdbx_seq_one_letter_code
_entity_poly.pdbx_strand_id
1 'polypeptide(L)'
;LLDTGDLLLRMRVHSEEEVRAGRLPKGSFPLLREALLAGEVGRGQAASITGYGERMARNVVADLLKKGYLHSAGPRAALTLAFPLEAVERWFPRLYPPL
;
A
#
# COMPACT_ATOMS: atom_id res chain seq x y z
N LEU A 1 9.99 18.10 -9.42
CA LEU A 1 10.19 16.95 -8.50
C LEU A 1 8.82 16.42 -8.13
N LEU A 2 8.66 15.09 -8.00
CA LEU A 2 7.41 14.49 -7.52
C LEU A 2 7.07 15.07 -6.14
N ASP A 3 5.96 15.79 -6.04
CA ASP A 3 5.46 16.27 -4.76
C ASP A 3 4.86 15.10 -3.98
N THR A 4 5.51 14.74 -2.85
CA THR A 4 5.13 13.62 -2.00
C THR A 4 3.77 13.82 -1.34
N GLY A 5 3.37 15.07 -1.06
CA GLY A 5 2.05 15.36 -0.49
C GLY A 5 0.93 14.94 -1.45
N ASP A 6 1.17 15.21 -2.72
CA ASP A 6 0.31 14.88 -3.85
C ASP A 6 0.19 13.36 -4.07
N LEU A 7 1.29 12.63 -3.92
CA LEU A 7 1.30 11.17 -4.01
C LEU A 7 0.49 10.52 -2.88
N LEU A 8 0.69 10.94 -1.62
CA LEU A 8 -0.05 10.39 -0.47
C LEU A 8 -1.56 10.60 -0.61
N LEU A 9 -1.99 11.76 -1.12
CA LEU A 9 -3.39 12.03 -1.39
C LEU A 9 -3.95 11.05 -2.43
N ARG A 10 -3.25 10.89 -3.57
CA ARG A 10 -3.67 9.95 -4.62
C ARG A 10 -3.70 8.50 -4.13
N MET A 11 -2.70 8.08 -3.34
CA MET A 11 -2.66 6.77 -2.69
C MET A 11 -3.86 6.56 -1.75
N ARG A 12 -4.22 7.58 -0.96
CA ARG A 12 -5.38 7.52 -0.07
C ARG A 12 -6.66 7.34 -0.85
N VAL A 13 -6.92 8.23 -1.81
CA VAL A 13 -8.15 8.22 -2.62
C VAL A 13 -8.29 6.88 -3.32
N HIS A 14 -7.24 6.41 -4.00
CA HIS A 14 -7.23 5.10 -4.66
C HIS A 14 -7.53 3.97 -3.68
N SER A 15 -6.80 3.91 -2.56
CA SER A 15 -6.98 2.83 -1.57
C SER A 15 -8.40 2.80 -1.01
N GLU A 16 -8.99 3.96 -0.71
CA GLU A 16 -10.36 4.04 -0.21
C GLU A 16 -11.40 3.59 -1.24
N GLU A 17 -11.22 3.95 -2.51
CA GLU A 17 -12.09 3.48 -3.60
C GLU A 17 -12.02 1.96 -3.78
N GLU A 18 -10.81 1.41 -3.78
CA GLU A 18 -10.59 -0.03 -3.87
C GLU A 18 -11.19 -0.78 -2.66
N VAL A 19 -11.12 -0.19 -1.46
CA VAL A 19 -11.77 -0.72 -0.25
C VAL A 19 -13.30 -0.68 -0.38
N ARG A 20 -13.88 0.44 -0.84
CA ARG A 20 -15.32 0.55 -1.09
C ARG A 20 -15.79 -0.46 -2.15
N ALA A 21 -14.96 -0.73 -3.14
CA ALA A 21 -15.23 -1.71 -4.18
C ALA A 21 -14.95 -3.18 -3.77
N GLY A 22 -14.51 -3.42 -2.53
CA GLY A 22 -14.19 -4.77 -2.03
C GLY A 22 -12.93 -5.39 -2.65
N ARG A 23 -12.13 -4.61 -3.36
CA ARG A 23 -10.87 -5.05 -4.00
C ARG A 23 -9.68 -4.94 -3.08
N LEU A 24 -9.70 -4.05 -2.09
CA LEU A 24 -8.70 -4.00 -1.02
C LEU A 24 -9.33 -4.21 0.36
N PRO A 25 -8.61 -4.83 1.30
CA PRO A 25 -9.10 -4.97 2.66
C PRO A 25 -9.10 -3.59 3.35
N LYS A 26 -10.03 -3.41 4.29
CA LYS A 26 -9.98 -2.25 5.19
C LYS A 26 -8.62 -2.22 5.90
N GLY A 27 -8.08 -1.03 6.18
CA GLY A 27 -6.75 -0.89 6.78
C GLY A 27 -5.57 -0.95 5.79
N SER A 28 -5.81 -1.10 4.47
CA SER A 28 -4.74 -1.03 3.48
C SER A 28 -3.97 0.29 3.48
N PHE A 29 -4.68 1.43 3.46
CA PHE A 29 -4.02 2.73 3.34
C PHE A 29 -3.01 3.04 4.47
N PRO A 30 -3.32 2.85 5.77
CA PRO A 30 -2.35 3.03 6.84
C PRO A 30 -1.03 2.29 6.62
N LEU A 31 -1.09 1.03 6.16
CA LEU A 31 0.11 0.23 5.94
C LEU A 31 0.90 0.69 4.72
N LEU A 32 0.22 1.06 3.62
CA LEU A 32 0.87 1.61 2.43
C LEU A 32 1.50 2.98 2.69
N ARG A 33 0.82 3.83 3.47
CA ARG A 33 1.35 5.12 3.93
C ARG A 33 2.61 4.93 4.74
N GLU A 34 2.60 4.00 5.70
CA GLU A 34 3.77 3.75 6.54
C GLU A 34 4.94 3.22 5.72
N ALA A 35 4.70 2.28 4.80
CA ALA A 35 5.74 1.78 3.89
C ALA A 35 6.30 2.88 2.97
N LEU A 36 5.49 3.85 2.54
CA LEU A 36 5.98 5.00 1.77
C LEU A 36 6.87 5.91 2.63
N LEU A 37 6.43 6.23 3.84
CA LEU A 37 7.08 7.23 4.69
C LEU A 37 8.34 6.70 5.39
N ALA A 38 8.28 5.46 5.88
CA ALA A 38 9.38 4.80 6.58
C ALA A 38 10.32 4.04 5.63
N GLY A 39 9.90 3.82 4.37
CA GLY A 39 10.62 3.02 3.37
C GLY A 39 10.44 1.51 3.56
N GLU A 40 10.35 1.05 4.81
CA GLU A 40 10.09 -0.34 5.15
C GLU A 40 9.24 -0.48 6.42
N VAL A 41 8.48 -1.57 6.51
CA VAL A 41 7.61 -1.89 7.65
C VAL A 41 7.83 -3.32 8.09
N GLY A 42 8.14 -3.53 9.36
CA GLY A 42 8.20 -4.87 9.94
C GLY A 42 6.83 -5.53 9.95
N ARG A 43 6.74 -6.81 9.56
CA ARG A 43 5.46 -7.56 9.50
C ARG A 43 4.68 -7.55 10.83
N GLY A 44 5.39 -7.61 11.96
CA GLY A 44 4.79 -7.56 13.30
C GLY A 44 4.20 -6.19 13.68
N GLN A 45 4.54 -5.12 12.95
CA GLN A 45 3.99 -3.79 13.18
C GLN A 45 2.61 -3.61 12.54
N ALA A 46 2.20 -4.53 11.65
CA ALA A 46 0.96 -4.41 10.88
C ALA A 46 -0.28 -4.30 11.79
N ALA A 47 -0.33 -5.02 12.91
CA ALA A 47 -1.43 -4.92 13.87
C ALA A 47 -1.58 -3.51 14.44
N SER A 48 -0.46 -2.93 14.91
CA SER A 48 -0.41 -1.56 15.42
C SER A 48 -0.81 -0.53 14.36
N ILE A 49 -0.23 -0.63 13.16
CA ILE A 49 -0.46 0.32 12.06
C ILE A 49 -1.91 0.29 11.55
N THR A 50 -2.51 -0.90 11.45
CA THR A 50 -3.88 -1.06 10.96
C THR A 50 -4.94 -0.87 12.04
N GLY A 51 -4.55 -0.88 13.32
CA GLY A 51 -5.47 -0.90 14.46
C GLY A 51 -6.24 -2.22 14.61
N TYR A 52 -5.78 -3.29 13.97
CA TYR A 52 -6.43 -4.60 13.97
C TYR A 52 -5.71 -5.62 14.84
N GLY A 53 -6.44 -6.66 15.24
CA GLY A 53 -5.82 -7.85 15.83
C GLY A 53 -4.91 -8.59 14.84
N GLU A 54 -3.93 -9.31 15.37
CA GLU A 54 -2.86 -10.02 14.63
C GLU A 54 -3.34 -10.85 13.44
N ARG A 55 -4.47 -11.57 13.58
CA ARG A 55 -5.01 -12.37 12.48
C ARG A 55 -5.47 -11.50 11.31
N MET A 56 -6.19 -10.43 11.59
CA MET A 56 -6.74 -9.56 10.55
C MET A 56 -5.63 -8.72 9.91
N ALA A 57 -4.67 -8.23 10.69
CA ALA A 57 -3.51 -7.52 10.16
C ALA A 57 -2.68 -8.39 9.22
N ARG A 58 -2.46 -9.67 9.56
CA ARG A 58 -1.79 -10.63 8.67
C ARG A 58 -2.55 -10.85 7.36
N ASN A 59 -3.89 -10.88 7.40
CA ASN A 59 -4.70 -10.98 6.18
C ASN A 59 -4.53 -9.74 5.30
N VAL A 60 -4.54 -8.54 5.88
CA VAL A 60 -4.28 -7.29 5.15
C VAL A 60 -2.93 -7.33 4.45
N VAL A 61 -1.87 -7.74 5.16
CA VAL A 61 -0.52 -7.89 4.60
C VAL A 61 -0.51 -8.91 3.45
N ALA A 62 -1.12 -10.07 3.64
CA ALA A 62 -1.16 -11.13 2.64
C ALA A 62 -1.86 -10.67 1.35
N ASP A 63 -2.99 -9.98 1.46
CA ASP A 63 -3.73 -9.45 0.31
C ASP A 63 -2.95 -8.36 -0.43
N LEU A 64 -2.30 -7.45 0.29
CA LEU A 64 -1.49 -6.39 -0.33
C LEU A 64 -0.24 -6.93 -1.03
N LEU A 65 0.40 -7.96 -0.47
CA LEU A 65 1.48 -8.70 -1.13
C LEU A 65 0.97 -9.39 -2.40
N LYS A 66 -0.16 -10.10 -2.30
CA LYS A 66 -0.77 -10.81 -3.44
C LYS A 66 -1.15 -9.86 -4.58
N LYS A 67 -1.62 -8.66 -4.24
CA LYS A 67 -2.04 -7.63 -5.20
C LYS A 67 -0.89 -6.73 -5.66
N GLY A 68 0.33 -6.94 -5.15
CA GLY A 68 1.52 -6.20 -5.59
C GLY A 68 1.61 -4.76 -5.07
N TYR A 69 0.82 -4.38 -4.07
CA TYR A 69 0.95 -3.09 -3.39
C TYR A 69 2.09 -3.07 -2.37
N LEU A 70 2.44 -4.25 -1.86
CA LEU A 70 3.62 -4.46 -1.01
C LEU A 70 4.52 -5.49 -1.66
N HIS A 71 5.82 -5.37 -1.38
CA HIS A 71 6.82 -6.37 -1.70
C HIS A 71 7.56 -6.82 -0.44
N SER A 72 8.14 -8.02 -0.47
CA SER A 72 8.97 -8.56 0.59
C SER A 72 9.94 -9.57 0.01
N ALA A 73 11.23 -9.42 0.30
CA ALA A 73 12.28 -10.31 -0.21
C ALA A 73 12.22 -11.74 0.39
N GLY A 74 11.38 -11.96 1.41
CA GLY A 74 11.20 -13.28 2.00
C GLY A 74 10.25 -13.29 3.20
N PRO A 75 9.98 -14.46 3.80
CA PRO A 75 8.99 -14.61 4.89
C PRO A 75 9.26 -13.78 6.14
N ARG A 76 10.54 -13.48 6.41
CA ARG A 76 10.98 -12.67 7.56
C ARG A 76 11.46 -11.26 7.19
N ALA A 77 11.50 -10.94 5.89
CA ALA A 77 11.92 -9.63 5.42
C ALA A 77 10.85 -8.58 5.71
N ALA A 78 11.28 -7.33 5.83
CA ALA A 78 10.38 -6.19 5.92
C ALA A 78 9.49 -6.08 4.68
N LEU A 79 8.41 -5.33 4.83
CA LEU A 79 7.47 -4.99 3.77
C LEU A 79 7.89 -3.64 3.21
N THR A 80 8.07 -3.55 1.90
CA THR A 80 8.33 -2.29 1.20
C THR A 80 7.16 -1.97 0.28
N LEU A 81 6.96 -0.69 -0.01
CA LEU A 81 5.95 -0.27 -0.97
C LEU A 81 6.29 -0.82 -2.37
N ALA A 82 5.28 -1.31 -3.07
CA ALA A 82 5.37 -1.69 -4.46
C ALA A 82 4.30 -0.98 -5.28
N PHE A 83 4.43 -1.06 -6.60
CA PHE A 83 3.65 -0.25 -7.54
C PHE A 83 2.96 -1.16 -8.56
N PRO A 84 1.76 -1.68 -8.25
CA PRO A 84 1.02 -2.49 -9.20
C PRO A 84 0.50 -1.63 -10.34
N LEU A 85 0.41 -2.19 -11.55
CA LEU A 85 0.06 -1.44 -12.76
C LEU A 85 -1.24 -0.64 -12.61
N GLU A 86 -2.25 -1.24 -11.98
CA GLU A 86 -3.55 -0.62 -11.68
C GLU A 86 -3.46 0.63 -10.78
N ALA A 87 -2.41 0.74 -9.96
CA ALA A 87 -2.18 1.88 -9.08
C ALA A 87 -1.22 2.91 -9.68
N VAL A 88 -0.26 2.48 -10.51
CA VAL A 88 0.78 3.34 -11.11
C VAL A 88 0.16 4.51 -11.87
N GLU A 89 -0.83 4.24 -12.74
CA GLU A 89 -1.47 5.29 -13.55
C GLU A 89 -2.14 6.37 -12.69
N ARG A 90 -2.72 5.95 -11.56
CA ARG A 90 -3.42 6.83 -10.63
C ARG A 90 -2.48 7.57 -9.69
N TRP A 91 -1.43 6.91 -9.22
CA TRP A 91 -0.49 7.48 -8.25
C TRP A 91 0.51 8.44 -8.91
N PHE A 92 0.85 8.19 -10.18
CA PHE A 92 1.78 8.98 -10.97
C PHE A 92 1.14 9.45 -12.28
N PRO A 93 0.20 10.40 -12.21
CA PRO A 93 -0.36 10.97 -13.42
C PRO A 93 0.78 11.62 -14.23
N ARG A 94 0.88 11.27 -15.53
CA ARG A 94 1.95 11.69 -16.48
C ARG A 94 3.26 10.91 -16.40
N LEU A 95 3.29 9.72 -15.78
CA LEU A 95 4.48 8.86 -15.81
C LEU A 95 4.80 8.37 -17.24
N TYR A 96 3.79 8.33 -18.11
CA TYR A 96 3.94 8.13 -19.54
C TYR A 96 3.56 9.43 -20.26
N PRO A 97 4.36 9.87 -21.25
CA PRO A 97 3.91 10.92 -22.15
C PRO A 97 2.64 10.46 -22.88
N PRO A 98 1.69 11.36 -23.17
CA PRO A 98 0.62 11.01 -24.10
C PRO A 98 1.26 10.56 -25.41
N LEU A 99 0.85 9.39 -25.90
CA LEU A 99 1.26 8.87 -27.21
C LEU A 99 0.89 9.85 -28.32
#